data_AF-A0A9D0XWQ5-F1
#
_entry.id   AF-A0A9D0XWQ5-F1
#
_cell.length_a   1.000
_cell.length_b   1.000
_cell.length_c   1.000
_cell.angle_alpha   90.00
_cell.angle_beta   90.00
_cell.angle_gamma   90.00
#
_symmetry.space_group_name_H-M   'P 1'
#
loop_
_entity.id
_entity.type
_entity.pdbx_description
1 polymer ?
#
loop_
_entity_poly.entity_id
_entity_poly.type
_entity_poly.pdbx_seq_one_letter_code
_entity_poly.pdbx_strand_id
1 'polypeptide(L)'
;MSAVTRCVIRVSTVQEYLAAIDDAACVLCDAIESCELWFRGHVQTGFQLLPSIFRPIDGIQLNPELEIVFLSKFKSLATPYIDYLPTPPLPNGVESYWSWLFQMQHYGVPTRLLDWSRDALVALYFATNPEDRSLTKGIDGAVWVLNPVVLNRAYNFNKFTQAGYIPNVEEAGFNILFGPDSLPLSNPKPAAAIGPLNSSRISAQRGVFTVFPHQKNLIPIEQFPDSNLFLFKICIANENVDEIQSQLKRYGITKISLFPELQSIAGEITRQVIAERT
;
A
#
# COMPACT_ATOMS: atom_id res chain seq x y z
N MET A 1 6.69 12.55 21.68
CA MET A 1 6.29 11.88 20.43
C MET A 1 6.25 10.39 20.71
N SER A 2 5.19 9.72 20.27
CA SER A 2 4.90 8.33 20.64
C SER A 2 4.52 7.53 19.41
N ALA A 3 5.00 6.30 19.30
CA ALA A 3 4.65 5.40 18.21
C ALA A 3 3.14 5.10 18.17
N VAL A 4 2.53 5.11 16.98
CA VAL A 4 1.10 4.86 16.78
C VAL A 4 0.81 3.37 16.76
N THR A 5 0.84 2.74 17.93
CA THR A 5 0.67 1.28 18.05
C THR A 5 -0.77 0.87 18.37
N ARG A 6 -1.65 1.81 18.74
CA ARG A 6 -3.03 1.57 19.15
C ARG A 6 -4.01 2.30 18.25
N CYS A 7 -5.25 1.82 18.25
CA CYS A 7 -6.37 2.52 17.62
C CYS A 7 -6.52 3.90 18.27
N VAL A 8 -6.59 4.94 17.45
CA VAL A 8 -6.94 6.29 17.93
C VAL A 8 -8.46 6.38 18.09
N ILE A 9 -9.20 5.79 17.14
CA ILE A 9 -10.65 5.73 17.11
C ILE A 9 -11.10 4.35 16.61
N ARG A 10 -12.25 3.89 17.11
CA ARG A 10 -12.94 2.68 16.65
C ARG A 10 -14.27 3.10 16.05
N VAL A 11 -14.59 2.61 14.84
CA VAL A 11 -15.78 2.96 14.08
C VAL A 11 -16.57 1.73 13.69
N SER A 12 -17.89 1.88 13.63
CA SER A 12 -18.86 0.81 13.33
C SER A 12 -19.64 1.05 12.03
N THR A 13 -19.55 2.23 11.43
CA THR A 13 -20.27 2.57 10.19
C THR A 13 -19.38 3.30 9.20
N VAL A 14 -19.79 3.33 7.91
CA VAL A 14 -19.07 4.12 6.90
C VAL A 14 -19.13 5.62 7.22
N GLN A 15 -20.23 6.12 7.80
CA GLN A 15 -20.34 7.52 8.20
C GLN A 15 -19.35 7.90 9.30
N GLU A 16 -19.26 7.08 10.35
CA GLU A 16 -18.25 7.28 11.42
C GLU A 16 -16.84 7.19 10.87
N TYR A 17 -16.59 6.28 9.93
CA TYR A 17 -15.30 6.17 9.25
C TYR A 17 -14.93 7.43 8.49
N LEU A 18 -15.86 8.04 7.75
CA LEU A 18 -15.62 9.30 7.05
C LEU A 18 -15.34 10.45 8.02
N ALA A 19 -16.09 10.55 9.11
CA ALA A 19 -15.82 11.53 10.17
C ALA A 19 -14.43 11.32 10.80
N ALA A 20 -14.03 10.06 11.03
CA ALA A 20 -12.71 9.73 11.54
C ALA A 20 -11.57 10.10 10.58
N ILE A 21 -11.82 10.17 9.27
CA ILE A 21 -10.85 10.65 8.28
C ILE A 21 -10.70 12.17 8.37
N ASP A 22 -11.79 12.90 8.58
CA ASP A 22 -11.74 14.34 8.81
C ASP A 22 -10.95 14.67 10.08
N ASP A 23 -11.17 13.89 11.16
CA ASP A 23 -10.37 13.98 12.39
C ASP A 23 -8.89 13.69 12.14
N ALA A 24 -8.58 12.64 11.37
CA ALA A 24 -7.21 12.32 10.99
C ALA A 24 -6.56 13.43 10.17
N ALA A 25 -7.30 14.08 9.27
CA ALA A 25 -6.83 15.23 8.51
C ALA A 25 -6.51 16.41 9.44
N CYS A 26 -7.37 16.72 10.41
CA CYS A 26 -7.10 17.76 11.40
C CYS A 26 -5.83 17.51 12.22
N VAL A 27 -5.48 16.24 12.47
CA VAL A 27 -4.27 15.86 13.23
C VAL A 27 -3.02 15.83 12.36
N LEU A 28 -3.12 15.30 11.14
CA LEU A 28 -1.95 15.03 10.29
C LEU A 28 -1.61 16.15 9.30
N CYS A 29 -2.56 17.03 8.99
CA CYS A 29 -2.36 18.11 8.03
C CYS A 29 -1.90 19.39 8.73
N ASP A 30 -0.76 19.93 8.32
CA ASP A 30 -0.35 21.28 8.69
C ASP A 30 -1.09 22.31 7.81
N ALA A 31 -1.43 23.49 8.36
CA ALA A 31 -2.11 24.56 7.62
C ALA A 31 -1.25 25.23 6.52
N ILE A 32 0.05 24.92 6.46
CA ILE A 32 1.06 25.65 5.67
C ILE A 32 1.39 24.93 4.35
N GLU A 33 1.22 23.61 4.29
CA GLU A 33 1.60 22.80 3.12
C GLU A 33 0.37 22.10 2.52
N SER A 34 0.50 21.64 1.27
CA SER A 34 -0.53 20.80 0.68
C SER A 34 -0.68 19.51 1.49
N CYS A 35 -1.87 19.28 2.06
CA CYS A 35 -2.14 18.02 2.71
C CYS A 35 -2.63 16.98 1.71
N GLU A 36 -1.92 15.86 1.65
CA GLU A 36 -2.35 14.65 0.97
C GLU A 36 -2.45 13.53 2.00
N LEU A 37 -3.47 12.67 1.91
CA LEU A 37 -3.65 11.52 2.79
C LEU A 37 -3.69 10.24 1.98
N TRP A 38 -2.95 9.25 2.44
CA TRP A 38 -2.90 7.90 1.88
C TRP A 38 -3.48 6.91 2.87
N PHE A 39 -4.15 5.89 2.36
CA PHE A 39 -4.95 4.97 3.15
C PHE A 39 -4.52 3.52 2.88
N ARG A 40 -4.46 2.71 3.93
CA ARG A 40 -4.21 1.26 3.81
C ARG A 40 -5.11 0.47 4.75
N GLY A 41 -5.91 -0.43 4.17
CA GLY A 41 -6.72 -1.38 4.92
C GLY A 41 -5.96 -2.64 5.31
N HIS A 42 -6.18 -3.10 6.53
CA HIS A 42 -5.80 -4.41 7.04
C HIS A 42 -7.05 -5.08 7.60
N VAL A 43 -7.28 -6.34 7.25
CA VAL A 43 -8.42 -7.12 7.77
C VAL A 43 -8.36 -7.38 9.28
N GLN A 44 -7.21 -7.11 9.91
CA GLN A 44 -7.05 -7.22 11.35
C GLN A 44 -6.04 -6.21 11.91
N THR A 45 -6.31 -5.73 13.12
CA THR A 45 -5.51 -4.69 13.81
C THR A 45 -4.06 -5.09 14.12
N GLY A 46 -3.75 -6.38 14.18
CA GLY A 46 -2.41 -6.90 14.52
C GLY A 46 -1.41 -6.91 13.37
N PHE A 47 -1.82 -6.59 12.14
CA PHE A 47 -0.90 -6.54 11.00
C PHE A 47 0.00 -5.32 11.04
N GLN A 48 1.28 -5.56 10.71
CA GLN A 48 2.32 -4.54 10.70
C GLN A 48 2.41 -3.86 9.32
N LEU A 49 2.79 -2.58 9.30
CA LEU A 49 3.09 -1.86 8.06
C LEU A 49 4.50 -2.21 7.58
N LEU A 50 4.65 -3.47 7.15
CA LEU A 50 5.86 -4.03 6.57
C LEU A 50 5.59 -4.60 5.18
N PRO A 51 6.56 -4.44 4.25
CA PRO A 51 6.47 -4.97 2.90
C PRO A 51 6.60 -6.49 2.90
N SER A 52 6.23 -7.13 1.79
CA SER A 52 6.19 -8.60 1.66
C SER A 52 7.56 -9.25 1.81
N ILE A 53 8.64 -8.58 1.37
CA ILE A 53 10.01 -9.09 1.48
C ILE A 53 10.55 -9.20 2.92
N PHE A 54 9.82 -8.68 3.90
CA PHE A 54 10.19 -8.81 5.31
C PHE A 54 9.27 -9.76 6.09
N ARG A 55 8.26 -10.33 5.42
CA ARG A 55 7.36 -11.32 6.01
C ARG A 55 7.94 -12.73 5.82
N PRO A 56 7.92 -13.58 6.86
CA PRO A 56 8.36 -14.96 6.72
C PRO A 56 7.51 -15.72 5.69
N ILE A 57 8.16 -16.54 4.87
CA ILE A 57 7.50 -17.48 3.97
C ILE A 57 7.95 -18.88 4.37
N ASP A 58 7.02 -19.77 4.69
CA ASP A 58 7.28 -21.14 5.14
C ASP A 58 8.31 -21.22 6.29
N GLY A 59 8.26 -20.25 7.21
CA GLY A 59 9.17 -20.14 8.35
C GLY A 59 10.55 -19.55 8.03
N ILE A 60 10.83 -19.20 6.78
CA ILE A 60 12.08 -18.57 6.36
C ILE A 60 11.95 -17.06 6.45
N GLN A 61 12.78 -16.43 7.30
CA GLN A 61 12.86 -14.98 7.37
C GLN A 61 13.53 -14.42 6.10
N LEU A 62 12.81 -13.53 5.43
CA LEU A 62 13.31 -12.79 4.28
C LEU A 62 13.87 -11.42 4.71
N ASN A 63 14.65 -10.80 3.83
CA ASN A 63 15.10 -9.43 4.00
C ASN A 63 15.30 -8.75 2.63
N PRO A 64 15.33 -7.40 2.59
CA PRO A 64 15.51 -6.62 1.37
C PRO A 64 16.75 -6.94 0.53
N GLU A 65 17.82 -7.53 1.08
CA GLU A 65 19.01 -7.89 0.29
C GLU A 65 18.73 -9.05 -0.69
N LEU A 66 17.68 -9.83 -0.45
CA LEU A 66 17.24 -10.89 -1.35
C LEU A 66 16.48 -10.35 -2.58
N GLU A 67 16.14 -9.06 -2.61
CA GLU A 67 15.33 -8.48 -3.69
C GLU A 67 16.00 -8.66 -5.06
N ILE A 68 17.32 -8.49 -5.13
CA ILE A 68 18.07 -8.67 -6.38
C ILE A 68 17.97 -10.13 -6.91
N VAL A 69 17.90 -11.11 -6.00
CA VAL A 69 17.75 -12.52 -6.34
C VAL A 69 16.34 -12.81 -6.86
N PHE A 70 15.32 -12.30 -6.18
CA PHE A 70 13.94 -12.40 -6.65
C PHE A 70 13.76 -11.72 -8.01
N LEU A 71 14.30 -10.52 -8.17
CA LEU A 71 14.28 -9.76 -9.42
C LEU A 71 14.95 -10.53 -10.55
N SER A 72 16.16 -11.05 -10.34
CA SER A 72 16.89 -11.82 -11.35
C SER A 72 16.12 -13.07 -11.80
N LYS A 73 15.54 -13.81 -10.84
CA LYS A 73 14.74 -15.01 -11.15
C LYS A 73 13.46 -14.65 -11.89
N PHE A 74 12.75 -13.63 -11.41
CA PHE A 74 11.50 -13.17 -12.03
C PHE A 74 11.73 -12.71 -13.46
N LYS A 75 12.75 -11.88 -13.71
CA LYS A 75 13.16 -11.47 -15.06
C LYS A 75 13.39 -12.67 -15.98
N SER A 76 14.19 -13.65 -15.53
CA SER A 76 14.52 -14.82 -16.33
C SER A 76 13.29 -15.68 -16.68
N LEU A 77 12.33 -15.81 -15.75
CA LEU A 77 11.16 -16.66 -15.94
C LEU A 77 10.00 -15.94 -16.63
N ALA A 78 9.88 -14.63 -16.45
CA ALA A 78 8.82 -13.81 -17.04
C ALA A 78 9.15 -13.36 -18.48
N THR A 79 10.42 -13.42 -18.92
CA THR A 79 10.84 -13.00 -20.27
C THR A 79 10.00 -13.60 -21.40
N PRO A 80 9.64 -14.91 -21.42
CA PRO A 80 8.79 -15.47 -22.46
C PRO A 80 7.36 -14.89 -22.51
N TYR A 81 6.94 -14.18 -21.46
CA TYR A 81 5.60 -13.65 -21.28
C TYR A 81 5.56 -12.12 -21.29
N ILE A 82 6.66 -11.45 -21.70
CA ILE A 82 6.83 -10.00 -21.57
C ILE A 82 5.75 -9.21 -22.32
N ASP A 83 5.30 -9.72 -23.48
CA ASP A 83 4.27 -9.09 -24.31
C ASP A 83 2.88 -9.12 -23.67
N TYR A 84 2.68 -9.99 -22.68
CA TYR A 84 1.45 -10.10 -21.91
C TYR A 84 1.50 -9.31 -20.61
N LEU A 85 2.65 -8.70 -20.29
CA LEU A 85 2.73 -7.86 -19.12
C LEU A 85 1.88 -6.59 -19.38
N PRO A 86 1.20 -6.09 -18.33
CA PRO A 86 0.41 -4.85 -18.38
C PRO A 86 1.09 -3.64 -19.06
N THR A 87 2.43 -3.63 -19.16
CA THR A 87 3.21 -2.60 -19.89
C THR A 87 4.42 -3.18 -20.65
N PRO A 88 4.44 -3.10 -21.99
CA PRO A 88 5.65 -3.23 -22.83
C PRO A 88 6.09 -1.88 -23.48
N PRO A 89 7.37 -1.66 -23.87
CA PRO A 89 8.58 -2.44 -23.63
C PRO A 89 9.53 -1.76 -22.62
N LEU A 90 10.31 -2.57 -21.90
CA LEU A 90 11.29 -2.13 -20.91
C LEU A 90 12.53 -1.54 -21.60
N PRO A 91 12.88 -0.25 -21.36
CA PRO A 91 14.17 0.27 -21.79
C PRO A 91 15.30 -0.43 -21.04
N ASN A 92 16.38 -0.74 -21.75
CA ASN A 92 17.60 -1.26 -21.16
C ASN A 92 18.23 -0.17 -20.26
N GLY A 93 18.03 -0.24 -18.94
CA GLY A 93 18.56 0.76 -18.00
C GLY A 93 17.95 0.68 -16.59
N VAL A 94 18.27 1.68 -15.74
CA VAL A 94 17.71 1.85 -14.38
C VAL A 94 16.18 1.99 -14.42
N GLU A 95 15.62 2.53 -15.50
CA GLU A 95 14.18 2.58 -15.77
C GLU A 95 13.51 1.19 -15.76
N SER A 96 14.26 0.13 -16.11
CA SER A 96 13.77 -1.24 -16.02
C SER A 96 13.58 -1.69 -14.57
N TYR A 97 14.42 -1.24 -13.63
CA TYR A 97 14.42 -1.79 -12.27
C TYR A 97 13.07 -1.58 -11.58
N TRP A 98 12.58 -0.34 -11.55
CA TRP A 98 11.28 -0.03 -10.95
C TRP A 98 10.16 -0.74 -11.67
N SER A 99 10.13 -0.65 -13.00
CA SER A 99 9.13 -1.34 -13.81
C SER A 99 9.03 -2.83 -13.44
N TRP A 100 10.16 -3.54 -13.35
CA TRP A 100 10.18 -4.93 -12.92
C TRP A 100 9.77 -5.13 -11.46
N LEU A 101 10.15 -4.22 -10.56
CA LEU A 101 9.75 -4.29 -9.15
C LEU A 101 8.24 -4.13 -8.97
N PHE A 102 7.59 -3.25 -9.74
CA PHE A 102 6.13 -3.12 -9.75
C PHE A 102 5.45 -4.36 -10.34
N GLN A 103 6.03 -4.97 -11.38
CA GLN A 103 5.53 -6.26 -11.90
C GLN A 103 5.65 -7.37 -10.86
N MET A 104 6.79 -7.46 -10.16
CA MET A 104 6.97 -8.40 -9.06
C MET A 104 5.88 -8.22 -8.00
N GLN A 105 5.64 -6.98 -7.55
CA GLN A 105 4.60 -6.66 -6.58
C GLN A 105 3.20 -7.06 -7.08
N HIS A 106 2.89 -6.76 -8.34
CA HIS A 106 1.60 -7.09 -8.96
C HIS A 106 1.32 -8.61 -8.96
N TYR A 107 2.33 -9.42 -9.27
CA TYR A 107 2.23 -10.88 -9.30
C TYR A 107 2.56 -11.56 -7.96
N GLY A 108 2.73 -10.79 -6.87
CA GLY A 108 2.91 -11.33 -5.52
C GLY A 108 4.33 -11.85 -5.21
N VAL A 109 5.32 -11.53 -6.03
CA VAL A 109 6.73 -11.78 -5.70
C VAL A 109 7.14 -10.80 -4.58
N PRO A 110 7.86 -11.25 -3.54
CA PRO A 110 8.23 -10.36 -2.44
C PRO A 110 9.06 -9.16 -2.89
N THR A 111 8.66 -7.95 -2.47
CA THR A 111 9.36 -6.69 -2.74
C THR A 111 9.44 -5.85 -1.48
N ARG A 112 10.27 -4.80 -1.48
CA ARG A 112 10.30 -3.78 -0.43
C ARG A 112 9.25 -2.67 -0.60
N LEU A 113 8.34 -2.80 -1.57
CA LEU A 113 7.22 -1.89 -1.76
C LEU A 113 6.10 -2.23 -0.77
N LEU A 114 5.44 -1.20 -0.28
CA LEU A 114 4.20 -1.32 0.48
C LEU A 114 3.14 -0.44 -0.16
N ASP A 115 2.02 -1.04 -0.52
CA ASP A 115 0.93 -0.37 -1.24
C ASP A 115 0.07 0.51 -0.31
N TRP A 116 -0.39 1.61 -0.85
CA TRP A 116 -1.35 2.51 -0.26
C TRP A 116 -2.35 2.94 -1.33
N SER A 117 -3.47 3.51 -0.92
CA SER A 117 -4.48 4.07 -1.81
C SER A 117 -4.68 5.55 -1.50
N ARG A 118 -4.92 6.36 -2.52
CA ARG A 118 -5.44 7.73 -2.34
C ARG A 118 -6.95 7.77 -2.07
N ASP A 119 -7.59 6.61 -1.95
CA ASP A 119 -9.02 6.47 -1.74
C ASP A 119 -9.32 5.79 -0.41
N ALA A 120 -9.98 6.55 0.45
CA ALA A 120 -10.38 6.09 1.77
C ALA A 120 -11.33 4.89 1.72
N LEU A 121 -12.28 4.84 0.79
CA LEU A 121 -13.26 3.75 0.73
C LEU A 121 -12.65 2.48 0.17
N VAL A 122 -11.64 2.59 -0.69
CA VAL A 122 -10.83 1.44 -1.13
C VAL A 122 -10.11 0.81 0.06
N ALA A 123 -9.49 1.62 0.93
CA ALA A 123 -8.85 1.09 2.13
C ALA A 123 -9.87 0.46 3.09
N LEU A 124 -11.05 1.04 3.26
CA LEU A 124 -12.11 0.44 4.07
C LEU A 124 -12.57 -0.91 3.52
N TYR A 125 -12.72 -1.02 2.19
CA TYR A 125 -13.04 -2.28 1.52
C TYR A 125 -12.01 -3.36 1.86
N PHE A 126 -10.72 -3.03 1.78
CA PHE A 126 -9.66 -3.97 2.16
C PHE A 126 -9.66 -4.32 3.65
N ALA A 127 -9.98 -3.37 4.53
CA ALA A 127 -10.06 -3.61 5.97
C ALA A 127 -11.25 -4.50 6.38
N THR A 128 -12.25 -4.63 5.51
CA THR A 128 -13.49 -5.35 5.78
C THR A 128 -13.71 -6.51 4.80
N ASN A 129 -12.66 -6.98 4.13
CA ASN A 129 -12.78 -8.05 3.13
C ASN A 129 -12.97 -9.42 3.81
N PRO A 130 -14.16 -10.06 3.72
CA PRO A 130 -14.41 -11.34 4.35
C PRO A 130 -13.74 -12.52 3.63
N GLU A 131 -13.30 -12.33 2.37
CA GLU A 131 -12.65 -13.38 1.57
C GLU A 131 -11.14 -13.49 1.86
N ASP A 132 -10.58 -12.66 2.74
CA ASP A 132 -9.16 -12.69 3.08
C ASP A 132 -8.81 -13.92 3.91
N ARG A 133 -7.91 -14.75 3.39
CA ARG A 133 -7.49 -16.01 4.04
C ARG A 133 -6.78 -15.81 5.38
N SER A 134 -6.28 -14.60 5.64
CA SER A 134 -5.57 -14.26 6.85
C SER A 134 -6.49 -13.70 7.95
N LEU A 135 -7.78 -13.52 7.67
CA LEU A 135 -8.78 -13.01 8.60
C LEU A 135 -8.98 -13.96 9.78
N THR A 136 -8.77 -13.44 10.99
CA THR A 136 -9.17 -14.10 12.25
C THR A 136 -10.50 -13.55 12.73
N LYS A 137 -11.51 -14.43 12.90
CA LYS A 137 -12.84 -14.01 13.38
C LYS A 137 -12.77 -13.36 14.76
N GLY A 138 -13.56 -12.30 14.97
CA GLY A 138 -13.64 -11.59 16.24
C GLY A 138 -12.53 -10.55 16.47
N ILE A 139 -11.61 -10.37 15.50
CA ILE A 139 -10.60 -9.31 15.55
C ILE A 139 -11.05 -8.16 14.66
N ASP A 140 -11.02 -6.95 15.21
CA ASP A 140 -11.30 -5.72 14.46
C ASP A 140 -10.34 -5.54 13.29
N GLY A 141 -10.83 -4.96 12.20
CA GLY A 141 -10.02 -4.48 11.08
C GLY A 141 -9.28 -3.18 11.44
N ALA A 142 -8.39 -2.74 10.56
CA ALA A 142 -7.74 -1.45 10.69
C ALA A 142 -7.61 -0.73 9.35
N VAL A 143 -7.80 0.58 9.38
CA VAL A 143 -7.35 1.47 8.31
C VAL A 143 -6.27 2.38 8.87
N TRP A 144 -5.14 2.40 8.18
CA TRP A 144 -4.05 3.33 8.43
C TRP A 144 -4.20 4.53 7.51
N VAL A 145 -4.04 5.73 8.07
CA VAL A 145 -4.00 7.01 7.36
C VAL A 145 -2.58 7.56 7.48
N LEU A 146 -1.96 7.88 6.36
CA LEU A 146 -0.58 8.35 6.25
C LEU A 146 -0.58 9.73 5.59
N ASN A 147 0.15 10.68 6.17
CA ASN A 147 0.58 11.89 5.49
C ASN A 147 1.97 11.64 4.84
N PRO A 148 2.03 11.41 3.51
CA PRO A 148 3.27 11.10 2.81
C PRO A 148 4.23 12.29 2.77
N VAL A 149 3.72 13.52 2.80
CA VAL A 149 4.54 14.74 2.79
C VAL A 149 5.34 14.82 4.09
N VAL A 150 4.67 14.65 5.23
CA VAL A 150 5.32 14.69 6.55
C VAL A 150 6.29 13.53 6.71
N LEU A 151 5.94 12.32 6.23
CA LEU A 151 6.86 11.18 6.20
C LEU A 151 8.14 11.52 5.42
N ASN A 152 7.99 12.12 4.23
CA ASN A 152 9.11 12.44 3.34
C ASN A 152 10.01 13.57 3.84
N ARG A 153 9.63 14.36 4.86
CA ARG A 153 10.52 15.33 5.54
C ARG A 153 11.77 14.66 6.13
N ALA A 154 11.75 13.34 6.29
CA ALA A 154 12.90 12.51 6.62
C ALA A 154 14.05 12.58 5.59
N TYR A 155 13.76 13.04 4.36
CA TYR A 155 14.67 13.08 3.23
C TYR A 155 14.63 14.44 2.54
N ASN A 156 15.70 14.76 1.81
CA ASN A 156 15.77 15.96 0.98
C ASN A 156 15.82 15.55 -0.50
N PHE A 157 14.70 15.08 -1.04
CA PHE A 157 14.64 14.57 -2.42
C PHE A 157 15.00 15.63 -3.46
N ASN A 158 14.60 16.88 -3.24
CA ASN A 158 14.96 17.99 -4.12
C ASN A 158 14.98 19.33 -3.35
N LYS A 159 16.04 20.12 -3.56
CA LYS A 159 16.14 21.49 -3.02
C LYS A 159 15.27 22.51 -3.77
N PHE A 160 14.79 22.14 -4.96
CA PHE A 160 14.12 23.05 -5.91
C PHE A 160 12.62 22.74 -6.11
N THR A 161 12.09 21.69 -5.46
CA THR A 161 10.67 21.34 -5.54
C THR A 161 9.86 22.12 -4.52
N GLN A 162 8.59 22.36 -4.82
CA GLN A 162 7.66 22.99 -3.89
C GLN A 162 7.49 22.13 -2.63
N ALA A 163 7.24 22.79 -1.50
CA ALA A 163 6.83 22.11 -0.27
C ALA A 163 5.58 21.25 -0.55
N GLY A 164 5.55 20.00 -0.08
CA GLY A 164 4.47 19.06 -0.39
C GLY A 164 4.72 18.10 -1.55
N TYR A 165 5.86 18.19 -2.25
CA TYR A 165 6.15 17.32 -3.39
C TYR A 165 6.42 15.86 -2.98
N ILE A 166 5.74 14.92 -3.66
CA ILE A 166 6.00 13.47 -3.55
C ILE A 166 6.71 13.02 -4.83
N PRO A 167 7.93 12.45 -4.74
CA PRO A 167 8.71 12.11 -5.92
C PRO A 167 8.13 10.91 -6.67
N ASN A 168 8.34 10.90 -7.98
CA ASN A 168 8.25 9.68 -8.77
C ASN A 168 9.50 8.81 -8.52
N VAL A 169 9.31 7.49 -8.48
CA VAL A 169 10.39 6.51 -8.28
C VAL A 169 11.53 6.63 -9.32
N GLU A 170 11.24 7.12 -10.53
CA GLU A 170 12.21 7.28 -11.62
C GLU A 170 13.08 8.54 -11.49
N GLU A 171 12.73 9.47 -10.60
CA GLU A 171 13.53 10.68 -10.41
C GLU A 171 14.92 10.37 -9.86
N ALA A 172 15.93 11.09 -10.34
CA ALA A 172 17.33 10.88 -9.97
C ALA A 172 17.55 10.98 -8.45
N GLY A 173 16.96 11.98 -7.79
CA GLY A 173 17.09 12.17 -6.33
C GLY A 173 16.52 10.99 -5.52
N PHE A 174 15.43 10.39 -6.00
CA PHE A 174 14.84 9.21 -5.38
C PHE A 174 15.70 7.96 -5.64
N ASN A 175 16.14 7.79 -6.88
CA ASN A 175 16.99 6.68 -7.33
C ASN A 175 18.32 6.60 -6.57
N ILE A 176 18.94 7.74 -6.24
CA ILE A 176 20.17 7.76 -5.45
C ILE A 176 19.97 7.12 -4.05
N LEU A 177 18.80 7.34 -3.44
CA LEU A 177 18.52 6.92 -2.07
C LEU A 177 17.86 5.53 -1.99
N PHE A 178 17.02 5.19 -2.97
CA PHE A 178 16.17 4.00 -2.94
C PHE A 178 16.30 3.14 -4.19
N GLY A 179 17.13 3.48 -5.17
CA GLY A 179 17.34 2.68 -6.38
C GLY A 179 18.12 1.39 -6.13
N PRO A 180 18.40 0.60 -7.18
CA PRO A 180 19.07 -0.71 -7.06
C PRO A 180 20.51 -0.60 -6.52
N ASP A 181 21.19 0.49 -6.84
CA ASP A 181 22.57 0.76 -6.42
C ASP A 181 22.65 1.67 -5.18
N SER A 182 21.53 1.83 -4.46
CA SER A 182 21.49 2.65 -3.25
C SER A 182 22.36 2.06 -2.14
N LEU A 183 23.13 2.94 -1.50
CA LEU A 183 23.85 2.58 -0.29
C LEU A 183 22.89 2.52 0.91
N PRO A 184 23.20 1.71 1.95
CA PRO A 184 22.41 1.71 3.17
C PRO A 184 22.25 3.12 3.74
N LEU A 185 21.00 3.55 3.90
CA LEU A 185 20.69 4.87 4.44
C LEU A 185 20.99 4.91 5.95
N SER A 186 21.41 6.05 6.47
CA SER A 186 21.49 6.28 7.91
C SER A 186 20.10 6.35 8.55
N ASN A 187 19.11 6.83 7.79
CA ASN A 187 17.71 6.89 8.20
C ASN A 187 16.95 5.64 7.71
N PRO A 188 16.44 4.80 8.63
CA PRO A 188 15.77 3.54 8.28
C PRO A 188 14.30 3.72 7.84
N LYS A 189 13.79 4.95 7.78
CA LYS A 189 12.42 5.20 7.33
C LYS A 189 12.22 4.76 5.88
N PRO A 190 10.98 4.39 5.49
CA PRO A 190 10.63 4.35 4.09
C PRO A 190 10.36 5.76 3.56
N ALA A 191 10.31 5.88 2.24
CA ALA A 191 9.86 7.09 1.57
C ALA A 191 8.57 6.85 0.78
N ALA A 192 7.66 7.80 0.83
CA ALA A 192 6.49 7.85 -0.04
C ALA A 192 6.92 8.24 -1.46
N ALA A 193 6.45 7.50 -2.47
CA ALA A 193 6.73 7.77 -3.87
C ALA A 193 5.54 7.40 -4.77
N ILE A 194 5.49 8.03 -5.93
CA ILE A 194 4.55 7.71 -7.00
C ILE A 194 5.23 6.69 -7.92
N GLY A 195 4.61 5.51 -8.04
CA GLY A 195 5.01 4.49 -9.00
C GLY A 195 4.31 4.66 -10.35
N PRO A 196 4.74 3.92 -11.38
CA PRO A 196 4.04 3.89 -12.65
C PRO A 196 2.63 3.30 -12.47
N LEU A 197 1.60 3.97 -12.98
CA LEU A 197 0.21 3.48 -13.00
C LEU A 197 0.03 2.45 -14.13
N ASN A 198 0.80 1.37 -14.08
CA ASN A 198 1.00 0.44 -15.18
C ASN A 198 -0.03 -0.70 -15.24
N SER A 199 -1.04 -0.70 -14.37
CA SER A 199 -2.14 -1.68 -14.43
C SER A 199 -3.49 -1.03 -14.15
N SER A 200 -4.53 -1.58 -14.77
CA SER A 200 -5.92 -1.19 -14.51
C SER A 200 -6.28 -1.34 -13.03
N ARG A 201 -5.72 -2.35 -12.36
CA ARG A 201 -5.84 -2.58 -10.91
C ARG A 201 -5.26 -1.43 -10.09
N ILE A 202 -4.01 -1.02 -10.34
CA ILE A 202 -3.40 0.09 -9.59
C ILE A 202 -4.19 1.38 -9.82
N SER A 203 -4.61 1.65 -11.05
CA SER A 203 -5.44 2.82 -11.38
C SER A 203 -6.80 2.80 -10.68
N ALA A 204 -7.50 1.66 -10.70
CA ALA A 204 -8.78 1.47 -10.03
C ALA A 204 -8.69 1.65 -8.52
N GLN A 205 -7.59 1.20 -7.92
CA GLN A 205 -7.33 1.32 -6.48
C GLN A 205 -6.68 2.66 -6.11
N ARG A 206 -6.45 3.57 -7.08
CA ARG A 206 -5.72 4.84 -6.90
C ARG A 206 -4.40 4.63 -6.13
N GLY A 207 -3.65 3.61 -6.56
CA GLY A 207 -2.49 3.07 -5.86
C GLY A 207 -1.29 4.01 -5.83
N VAL A 208 -0.65 4.07 -4.67
CA VAL A 208 0.57 4.82 -4.34
C VAL A 208 1.41 3.99 -3.37
N PHE A 209 2.69 4.34 -3.16
CA PHE A 209 3.61 3.39 -2.53
C PHE A 209 4.54 4.05 -1.53
N THR A 210 4.84 3.32 -0.45
CA THR A 210 6.03 3.59 0.37
C THR A 210 7.09 2.57 0.03
N VAL A 211 8.32 3.05 -0.12
CA VAL A 211 9.48 2.26 -0.53
C VAL A 211 10.43 2.16 0.66
N PHE A 212 10.69 0.94 1.12
CA PHE A 212 11.64 0.71 2.21
C PHE A 212 13.09 0.69 1.69
N PRO A 213 14.07 1.11 2.51
CA PRO A 213 15.47 1.09 2.13
C PRO A 213 16.03 -0.34 2.05
N HIS A 214 17.13 -0.52 1.33
CA HIS A 214 17.86 -1.78 1.31
C HIS A 214 18.62 -1.99 2.63
N GLN A 215 17.92 -2.52 3.63
CA GLN A 215 18.48 -2.78 4.95
C GLN A 215 18.01 -4.14 5.47
N LYS A 216 18.90 -4.87 6.16
CA LYS A 216 18.59 -6.19 6.73
C LYS A 216 17.43 -6.17 7.70
N ASN A 217 17.31 -5.11 8.50
CA ASN A 217 16.29 -4.97 9.52
C ASN A 217 15.39 -3.80 9.13
N LEU A 218 14.12 -4.08 8.86
CA LEU A 218 13.12 -3.05 8.64
C LEU A 218 12.35 -2.79 9.94
N ILE A 219 11.97 -1.54 10.15
CA ILE A 219 11.10 -1.11 11.25
C ILE A 219 9.71 -0.86 10.65
N PRO A 220 8.64 -1.47 11.18
CA PRO A 220 7.28 -1.15 10.76
C PRO A 220 6.99 0.35 10.89
N ILE A 221 6.26 0.92 9.94
CA ILE A 221 6.02 2.39 9.88
C ILE A 221 5.39 2.91 11.17
N GLU A 222 4.50 2.13 11.76
CA GLU A 222 3.79 2.48 12.99
C GLU A 222 4.66 2.47 14.26
N GLN A 223 5.87 1.90 14.18
CA GLN A 223 6.79 1.78 15.32
C GLN A 223 7.84 2.90 15.39
N PHE A 224 7.90 3.79 14.38
CA PHE A 224 8.79 4.95 14.47
C PHE A 224 8.35 5.87 15.63
N PRO A 225 9.30 6.42 16.42
CA PRO A 225 8.97 7.25 17.59
C PRO A 225 8.14 8.49 17.29
N ASP A 226 8.27 9.02 16.07
CA ASP A 226 7.57 10.20 15.55
C ASP A 226 6.45 9.85 14.58
N SER A 227 6.02 8.58 14.52
CA SER A 227 4.93 8.15 13.64
C SER A 227 3.62 8.89 13.89
N ASN A 228 3.37 9.37 15.11
CA ASN A 228 2.17 10.17 15.40
C ASN A 228 2.11 11.52 14.67
N LEU A 229 3.21 11.96 14.04
CA LEU A 229 3.22 13.17 13.21
C LEU A 229 2.70 12.91 11.79
N PHE A 230 2.77 11.67 11.31
CA PHE A 230 2.44 11.34 9.92
C PHE A 230 1.50 10.14 9.77
N LEU A 231 1.13 9.46 10.85
CA LEU A 231 0.34 8.24 10.81
C LEU A 231 -0.81 8.30 11.81
N PHE A 232 -1.97 7.77 11.42
CA PHE A 232 -3.17 7.66 12.25
C PHE A 232 -3.82 6.29 12.03
N LYS A 233 -4.33 5.67 13.10
CA LYS A 233 -4.94 4.33 13.04
C LYS A 233 -6.42 4.37 13.41
N ILE A 234 -7.26 4.00 12.47
CA ILE A 234 -8.71 3.81 12.65
C ILE A 234 -8.98 2.32 12.74
N CYS A 235 -9.71 1.87 13.75
CA CYS A 235 -10.08 0.46 13.90
C CYS A 235 -11.54 0.24 13.50
N ILE A 236 -11.78 -0.83 12.75
CA ILE A 236 -13.08 -1.12 12.16
C ILE A 236 -13.71 -2.26 12.95
N ALA A 237 -14.89 -2.01 13.53
CA ALA A 237 -15.60 -2.96 14.35
C ALA A 237 -15.89 -4.26 13.58
N ASN A 238 -15.37 -5.38 14.05
CA ASN A 238 -15.53 -6.67 13.38
C ASN A 238 -17.00 -7.10 13.26
N GLU A 239 -17.83 -6.75 14.25
CA GLU A 239 -19.25 -7.07 14.30
C GLU A 239 -20.09 -6.32 13.24
N ASN A 240 -19.51 -5.31 12.57
CA ASN A 240 -20.18 -4.50 11.56
C ASN A 240 -19.66 -4.70 10.13
N VAL A 241 -18.72 -5.64 9.92
CA VAL A 241 -18.08 -5.87 8.62
C VAL A 241 -19.09 -6.09 7.49
N ASP A 242 -20.11 -6.92 7.71
CA ASP A 242 -21.12 -7.24 6.68
C ASP A 242 -21.97 -6.02 6.28
N GLU A 243 -22.37 -5.19 7.26
CA GLU A 243 -23.13 -3.96 6.99
C GLU A 243 -22.27 -2.94 6.26
N ILE A 244 -21.00 -2.78 6.66
CA ILE A 244 -20.05 -1.87 5.99
C ILE A 244 -19.83 -2.31 4.54
N GLN A 245 -19.65 -3.60 4.28
CA GLN A 245 -19.53 -4.14 2.91
C GLN A 245 -20.79 -3.90 2.08
N SER A 246 -21.98 -4.06 2.68
CA SER A 246 -23.25 -3.73 2.03
C SER A 246 -23.36 -2.25 1.66
N GLN A 247 -22.89 -1.34 2.54
CA GLN A 247 -22.85 0.10 2.28
C GLN A 247 -21.83 0.45 1.18
N LEU A 248 -20.62 -0.10 1.23
CA LEU A 248 -19.59 0.08 0.20
C LEU A 248 -20.11 -0.34 -1.18
N LYS A 249 -20.81 -1.48 -1.27
CA LYS A 249 -21.44 -1.93 -2.51
C LYS A 249 -22.48 -0.92 -3.02
N ARG A 250 -23.30 -0.34 -2.13
CA ARG A 250 -24.27 0.71 -2.47
C ARG A 250 -23.59 1.98 -3.00
N TYR A 251 -22.39 2.29 -2.53
CA TYR A 251 -21.57 3.41 -3.03
C TYR A 251 -20.75 3.08 -4.28
N GLY A 252 -20.91 1.88 -4.85
CA GLY A 252 -20.22 1.45 -6.06
C GLY A 252 -18.81 0.90 -5.83
N ILE A 253 -18.38 0.74 -4.57
CA ILE A 253 -17.10 0.11 -4.23
C ILE A 253 -17.33 -1.40 -4.19
N THR A 254 -16.90 -2.08 -5.24
CA THR A 254 -17.14 -3.51 -5.46
C THR A 254 -15.85 -4.22 -5.86
N LYS A 255 -15.86 -5.56 -5.80
CA LYS A 255 -14.72 -6.35 -6.26
C LYS A 255 -14.37 -6.06 -7.72
N ILE A 256 -15.36 -5.92 -8.60
CA ILE A 256 -15.14 -5.61 -10.03
C ILE A 256 -14.52 -4.22 -10.18
N SER A 257 -15.02 -3.22 -9.45
CA SER A 257 -14.49 -1.86 -9.57
C SER A 257 -13.04 -1.75 -9.11
N LEU A 258 -12.58 -2.61 -8.19
CA LEU A 258 -11.21 -2.61 -7.66
C LEU A 258 -10.27 -3.61 -8.33
N PHE A 259 -10.82 -4.67 -8.93
CA PHE A 259 -10.09 -5.71 -9.64
C PHE A 259 -10.70 -5.92 -11.03
N PRO A 260 -10.47 -4.99 -11.97
CA PRO A 260 -11.05 -5.01 -13.31
C PRO A 260 -10.41 -6.07 -14.25
N GLU A 261 -9.67 -7.01 -13.70
CA GLU A 261 -9.01 -8.09 -14.44
C GLU A 261 -10.03 -9.18 -14.79
N LEU A 262 -9.87 -9.80 -15.96
CA LEU A 262 -10.82 -10.82 -16.46
C LEU A 262 -11.03 -11.98 -15.48
N GLN A 263 -9.99 -12.39 -14.77
CA GLN A 263 -10.09 -13.48 -13.78
C GLN A 263 -11.00 -13.09 -12.60
N SER A 264 -10.90 -11.85 -12.12
CA SER A 264 -11.76 -11.33 -11.05
C SER A 264 -13.19 -11.15 -11.51
N ILE A 265 -13.40 -10.66 -12.75
CA ILE A 265 -14.72 -10.52 -13.38
C ILE A 265 -15.40 -11.88 -13.53
N ALA A 266 -14.70 -12.89 -14.07
CA ALA A 266 -15.25 -14.23 -14.26
C ALA A 266 -15.75 -14.84 -12.94
N GLY A 267 -14.96 -14.72 -11.87
CA GLY A 267 -15.34 -15.21 -10.54
C GLY A 267 -16.48 -14.43 -9.89
N GLU A 268 -16.74 -13.18 -10.29
CA GLU A 268 -17.90 -12.40 -9.83
C GLU A 268 -19.17 -12.77 -10.58
N ILE A 269 -19.11 -12.95 -11.91
CA ILE A 269 -20.25 -13.38 -12.73
C ILE A 269 -20.84 -14.69 -12.18
N THR A 270 -19.98 -15.67 -11.86
CA THR A 270 -20.44 -16.93 -11.26
C THR A 270 -21.18 -16.71 -9.94
N ARG A 271 -20.67 -15.84 -9.06
CA ARG A 271 -21.32 -15.52 -7.77
C ARG A 271 -22.66 -14.83 -7.96
N GLN A 272 -22.76 -13.88 -8.88
CA GLN A 272 -24.01 -13.17 -9.18
C GLN A 272 -25.10 -14.12 -9.67
N VAL A 273 -24.79 -14.97 -10.65
CA VAL A 273 -25.75 -15.93 -11.21
C VAL A 273 -26.21 -16.97 -10.17
N ILE A 274 -25.34 -17.37 -9.24
CA ILE A 274 -25.71 -18.26 -8.13
C ILE A 274 -26.67 -17.52 -7.18
N ALA A 275 -26.36 -16.28 -6.80
CA ALA A 275 -27.16 -15.49 -5.88
C ALA A 275 -28.57 -15.17 -6.43
N GLU A 276 -28.72 -15.00 -7.74
CA GLU A 276 -30.03 -14.82 -8.40
C GLU A 276 -30.91 -16.08 -8.35
N ARG A 277 -30.35 -17.24 -8.02
CA ARG A 277 -31.06 -18.54 -7.98
C ARG A 277 -31.32 -19.07 -6.57
N THR A 278 -30.84 -18.38 -5.55
CA THR A 278 -31.00 -18.71 -4.12
C THR A 278 -31.91 -17.70 -3.45
#